data_AF-A0A7L3TIU1-F1
#
_entry.id   AF-A0A7L3TIU1-F1
#
_cell.length_a   1.000
_cell.length_b   1.000
_cell.length_c   1.000
_cell.angle_alpha   90.00
_cell.angle_beta   90.00
_cell.angle_gamma   90.00
#
_symmetry.space_group_name_H-M   'P 1'
#
loop_
_entity.id
_entity.type
_entity.pdbx_description
1 polymer ?
#
loop_
_entity_poly.entity_id
_entity_poly.type
_entity_poly.pdbx_seq_one_letter_code
_entity_poly.pdbx_strand_id
1 'polypeptide(L)'
;GFHSFARWFHPWLGVSELEKTTVNISATIENIENRTIDAIKALQMEVSSLSEVVAQNRLALDLLLASQGGVCTVINTSCCMYVDQSGRIFTDLE
;
A
#
# COMPACT_ATOMS: atom_id res chain seq x y z
N GLY A 1 -12.30 20.70 -48.52
CA GLY A 1 -11.49 21.23 -49.64
C GLY A 1 -10.10 21.69 -49.20
N PHE A 2 -10.02 22.74 -48.38
CA PHE A 2 -8.74 23.36 -48.00
C PHE A 2 -7.94 22.61 -46.92
N HIS A 3 -8.61 22.01 -45.93
CA HIS A 3 -7.95 21.27 -44.83
C HIS A 3 -7.19 20.02 -45.32
N SER A 4 -7.76 19.27 -46.28
CA SER A 4 -7.06 18.15 -46.93
C SER A 4 -5.85 18.59 -47.75
N PHE A 5 -5.95 19.72 -48.44
CA PHE A 5 -4.87 20.27 -49.24
C PHE A 5 -3.70 20.76 -48.36
N ALA A 6 -4.00 21.51 -47.29
CA ALA A 6 -2.97 21.98 -46.35
C ALA A 6 -2.25 20.84 -45.62
N ARG A 7 -2.97 19.76 -45.28
CA ARG A 7 -2.42 18.55 -44.65
C ARG A 7 -1.46 17.77 -45.56
N TRP A 8 -1.58 17.91 -46.88
CA TRP A 8 -0.65 17.30 -47.84
C TRP A 8 0.72 17.99 -47.84
N PHE A 9 0.75 19.32 -47.67
CA PHE A 9 1.99 20.09 -47.65
C PHE A 9 2.63 20.19 -46.26
N HIS A 10 1.84 20.13 -45.19
CA HIS A 10 2.34 20.21 -43.81
C HIS A 10 1.81 19.04 -42.98
N PRO A 11 2.44 17.85 -43.10
CA PRO A 11 2.06 16.65 -42.35
C PRO A 11 2.03 16.86 -40.83
N TRP A 12 2.87 17.78 -40.31
CA TRP A 12 2.95 18.12 -38.88
C TRP A 12 1.67 18.74 -38.30
N LEU A 13 0.87 19.45 -39.10
CA LEU A 13 -0.35 20.11 -38.59
C LEU A 13 -1.40 19.11 -38.07
N GLY A 14 -1.32 17.84 -38.47
CA GLY A 14 -2.22 16.79 -37.97
C GLY A 14 -1.76 16.06 -36.69
N VAL A 15 -0.50 16.22 -36.25
CA VAL A 15 0.07 15.46 -35.11
C VAL A 15 0.19 16.29 -33.82
N SER A 16 0.13 17.63 -33.90
CA SER A 16 0.25 18.53 -32.74
C SER A 16 -0.90 18.39 -31.73
N GLU A 17 -2.10 18.04 -32.20
CA GLU A 17 -3.27 17.83 -31.35
C GLU A 17 -3.15 16.53 -30.54
N LEU A 18 -2.57 15.49 -31.15
CA LEU A 18 -2.33 14.19 -30.50
C LEU A 18 -1.19 14.28 -29.49
N GLU A 19 -0.13 15.04 -29.79
CA GLU A 19 1.00 15.25 -28.89
C GLU A 19 0.56 15.85 -27.54
N LYS A 20 -0.36 16.82 -27.56
CA LYS A 20 -0.94 17.40 -26.34
C LYS A 20 -1.72 16.37 -25.52
N THR A 21 -2.46 15.47 -26.16
CA THR A 21 -3.20 14.42 -25.45
C THR A 21 -2.28 13.40 -24.81
N THR A 22 -1.18 13.02 -25.49
CA THR A 22 -0.18 12.11 -24.94
C THR A 22 0.48 12.70 -23.68
N VAL A 23 0.90 13.97 -23.72
CA VAL A 23 1.55 14.63 -22.58
C VAL A 23 0.58 14.80 -21.41
N ASN A 24 -0.67 15.19 -21.67
CA ASN A 24 -1.67 15.33 -20.61
C ASN A 24 -1.96 13.98 -19.93
N ILE A 25 -2.06 12.89 -20.69
CA ILE A 25 -2.26 11.55 -20.14
C ILE A 25 -1.04 11.14 -19.30
N SER A 26 0.18 11.33 -19.78
CA SER A 26 1.39 11.03 -19.01
C SER A 26 1.42 11.78 -17.67
N ALA A 27 1.12 13.09 -17.67
CA ALA A 27 1.07 13.88 -16.45
C ALA A 27 -0.04 13.40 -15.48
N THR A 28 -1.19 12.97 -15.99
CA THR A 28 -2.24 12.41 -15.12
C THR A 28 -1.84 11.07 -14.51
N ILE A 29 -1.12 10.22 -15.24
CA ILE A 29 -0.62 8.94 -14.74
C ILE A 29 0.42 9.16 -13.63
N GLU A 30 1.38 10.07 -13.84
CA GLU A 30 2.39 10.41 -12.82
C GLU A 30 1.75 10.94 -11.53
N ASN A 31 0.71 11.78 -11.65
CA ASN A 31 -0.01 12.29 -10.48
C ASN A 31 -0.78 11.16 -9.75
N ILE A 32 -1.45 10.28 -10.49
CA ILE A 32 -2.16 9.13 -9.90
C ILE A 32 -1.17 8.19 -9.20
N GLU A 33 -0.03 7.92 -9.82
CA GLU A 33 1.04 7.11 -9.23
C GLU A 33 1.52 7.73 -7.91
N ASN A 34 1.87 9.01 -7.92
CA ASN A 34 2.37 9.70 -6.73
C ASN A 34 1.31 9.73 -5.61
N ARG A 35 0.04 9.98 -5.94
CA ARG A 35 -1.09 9.93 -4.99
C ARG A 35 -1.28 8.52 -4.41
N THR A 36 -1.15 7.50 -5.24
CA THR A 36 -1.31 6.10 -4.81
C THR A 36 -0.18 5.69 -3.87
N ILE A 37 1.05 6.05 -4.21
CA ILE A 37 2.22 5.80 -3.37
C ILE A 37 2.07 6.49 -2.00
N ASP A 38 1.62 7.75 -2.01
CA ASP A 38 1.41 8.51 -0.76
C ASP A 38 0.31 7.89 0.11
N ALA A 39 -0.81 7.50 -0.50
CA ALA A 39 -1.89 6.81 0.20
C ALA A 39 -1.45 5.45 0.78
N ILE A 40 -0.66 4.67 0.03
CA ILE A 40 -0.09 3.39 0.51
C ILE A 40 0.85 3.63 1.69
N LYS A 41 1.69 4.66 1.62
CA LYS A 41 2.58 5.02 2.74
C LYS A 41 1.79 5.44 3.98
N ALA A 42 0.77 6.27 3.82
CA ALA A 42 -0.11 6.68 4.91
C ALA A 42 -0.76 5.46 5.57
N LEU A 43 -1.32 4.55 4.78
CA LEU A 43 -1.91 3.32 5.28
C LEU A 43 -0.89 2.44 6.00
N GLN A 44 0.32 2.30 5.46
CA GLN A 44 1.37 1.53 6.11
C GLN A 44 1.77 2.11 7.47
N MET A 45 1.79 3.44 7.61
CA MET A 45 2.03 4.12 8.89
C MET A 45 0.88 3.91 9.89
N GLU A 46 -0.37 3.96 9.43
CA GLU A 46 -1.54 3.68 10.28
C GLU A 46 -1.56 2.22 10.74
N VAL A 47 -1.31 1.28 9.83
CA VAL A 47 -1.27 -0.16 10.14
C VAL A 47 -0.13 -0.48 11.10
N SER A 48 1.06 0.11 10.93
CA SER A 48 2.17 -0.11 11.85
C SER A 48 1.87 0.44 13.24
N SER A 49 1.28 1.64 13.33
CA SER A 49 0.83 2.22 14.60
C SER A 49 -0.24 1.37 15.29
N LEU A 50 -1.23 0.88 14.54
CA LEU A 50 -2.26 0.00 15.08
C LEU A 50 -1.67 -1.35 15.53
N SER A 51 -0.76 -1.93 14.73
CA SER A 51 -0.09 -3.18 15.07
C SER A 51 0.68 -3.06 16.39
N GLU A 52 1.30 -1.90 16.66
CA GLU A 52 1.99 -1.63 17.92
C GLU A 52 1.01 -1.63 19.10
N VAL A 53 -0.12 -0.93 18.97
CA VAL A 53 -1.16 -0.89 20.01
C VAL A 53 -1.78 -2.27 20.24
N VAL A 54 -2.02 -3.05 19.18
CA VAL A 54 -2.53 -4.41 19.28
C VAL A 54 -1.54 -5.34 19.99
N ALA A 55 -0.24 -5.24 19.68
CA ALA A 55 0.79 -6.01 20.36
C ALA A 55 0.87 -5.67 21.85
N GLN A 56 0.79 -4.38 22.20
CA GLN A 56 0.74 -3.93 23.59
C GLN A 56 -0.51 -4.44 24.32
N ASN A 57 -1.69 -4.34 23.69
CA ASN A 57 -2.93 -4.87 24.25
C ASN A 57 -2.87 -6.38 24.47
N ARG A 58 -2.28 -7.12 23.53
CA ARG A 58 -2.10 -8.57 23.65
C ARG A 58 -1.23 -8.92 24.85
N LEU A 59 -0.10 -8.24 25.04
CA LEU A 59 0.76 -8.45 26.20
C LEU A 59 0.03 -8.17 27.51
N ALA A 60 -0.70 -7.05 27.58
CA ALA A 60 -1.50 -6.70 28.75
C ALA A 60 -2.58 -7.74 29.05
N LEU A 61 -3.29 -8.21 28.02
CA LEU A 61 -4.29 -9.26 28.14
C LEU A 61 -3.65 -10.60 28.54
N ASP A 62 -2.50 -10.96 28.00
CA ASP A 62 -1.75 -12.17 28.37
C ASP A 62 -1.34 -12.12 29.85
N LEU A 63 -0.95 -10.96 30.37
CA LEU A 63 -0.65 -10.77 31.78
C LEU A 63 -1.91 -10.93 32.65
N LEU A 64 -3.03 -10.32 32.26
CA LEU A 64 -4.31 -10.45 32.98
C LEU A 64 -4.84 -11.89 32.95
N LEU A 65 -4.59 -12.61 31.87
CA LEU A 65 -5.02 -13.99 31.64
C LEU A 65 -3.91 -14.99 31.96
N ALA A 66 -2.84 -14.59 32.66
CA ALA A 66 -1.70 -15.46 32.94
C ALA A 66 -2.10 -16.74 33.69
N SER A 67 -3.09 -16.65 34.59
CA SER A 67 -3.65 -17.82 35.30
C SER A 67 -4.46 -18.76 34.41
N GLN A 68 -4.94 -18.28 33.27
CA GLN A 68 -5.74 -19.01 32.29
C GLN A 68 -4.91 -19.43 31.06
N GLY A 69 -3.58 -19.25 31.12
CA GLY A 69 -2.67 -19.58 30.00
C GLY A 69 -2.61 -18.52 28.90
N GLY A 70 -3.02 -17.28 29.18
CA GLY A 70 -2.98 -16.16 28.25
C GLY A 70 -4.15 -16.14 27.26
N VAL A 71 -4.13 -15.14 26.36
CA VAL A 71 -5.15 -14.88 25.34
C VAL A 71 -5.34 -16.09 24.42
N CYS A 72 -4.27 -16.77 24.03
CA CYS A 72 -4.34 -17.88 23.07
C CYS A 72 -5.05 -19.11 23.63
N THR A 73 -4.82 -19.41 24.91
CA THR A 73 -5.51 -20.50 25.60
C THR A 73 -6.98 -20.15 25.82
N VAL A 74 -7.28 -18.90 26.17
CA VAL A 74 -8.64 -18.42 26.46
C VAL A 74 -9.51 -18.35 25.20
N ILE A 75 -8.96 -17.89 24.08
CA ILE A 75 -9.67 -17.81 22.79
C ILE A 75 -9.69 -19.18 22.07
N ASN A 76 -8.94 -20.17 22.59
CA ASN A 76 -8.80 -21.51 22.00
C ASN A 76 -8.32 -21.48 20.54
N THR A 77 -7.42 -20.54 20.24
CA THR A 77 -6.78 -20.39 18.92
C THR A 77 -5.30 -20.73 19.05
N SER A 78 -4.76 -21.50 18.10
CA SER A 78 -3.32 -21.76 18.03
C SER A 78 -2.57 -20.47 17.72
N CYS A 79 -1.70 -20.05 18.64
CA CYS A 79 -0.81 -18.93 18.44
C CYS A 79 0.63 -19.44 18.33
N CYS A 80 1.11 -19.61 17.11
CA CYS A 80 2.50 -19.94 16.88
C CYS A 80 3.32 -18.66 16.82
N MET A 81 4.35 -18.56 17.66
CA MET A 81 5.36 -17.51 17.60
C MET A 81 6.72 -18.18 17.37
N TYR A 82 7.44 -17.77 16.33
CA TYR A 82 8.83 -18.19 16.12
C TYR A 82 9.76 -17.11 16.64
N VAL A 83 10.71 -17.49 17.48
CA VAL A 83 11.77 -16.60 17.94
C VAL A 83 13.07 -17.05 17.30
N ASP A 84 13.66 -16.19 16.47
CA ASP A 84 14.95 -16.45 15.86
C ASP A 84 16.09 -16.39 16.89
N GLN A 85 17.26 -16.96 16.58
CA GLN A 85 18.47 -16.91 17.41
C GLN A 85 18.92 -15.48 17.72
N SER A 86 18.54 -14.51 16.87
CA SER A 86 18.75 -13.08 17.07
C SER A 86 17.73 -12.41 18.01
N GLY A 87 16.77 -13.14 18.57
CA GLY A 87 15.72 -12.64 19.45
C GLY A 87 14.54 -11.96 18.72
N ARG A 88 14.45 -12.12 17.39
CA ARG A 88 13.35 -11.57 16.59
C ARG A 88 12.13 -12.47 16.69
N ILE A 89 10.98 -11.90 17.06
CA ILE A 89 9.70 -12.59 17.19
C ILE A 89 8.94 -12.45 15.87
N PHE A 90 8.60 -13.58 15.27
CA PHE A 90 7.72 -13.68 14.11
C PHE A 90 6.39 -14.24 14.59
N THR A 91 5.33 -13.48 14.38
CA THR A 91 3.94 -13.89 14.60
C THR A 91 3.30 -14.17 13.24
N ASP A 92 2.30 -15.05 13.16
CA ASP A 92 1.70 -15.53 11.89
C ASP A 92 2.68 -16.36 11.01
N LEU A 93 3.26 -17.42 11.59
CA LEU A 93 3.74 -18.52 10.76
C LEU A 93 2.54 -19.33 10.30
N GLU A 94 2.14 -19.12 9.05
CA GLU A 94 1.29 -20.05 8.31
C GLU A 94 2.10 -21.25 7.79
#